data_AF-A0AAD6J3B2-F1
#
_entry.id   AF-A0AAD6J3B2-F1
#
_cell.length_a   1.000
_cell.length_b   1.000
_cell.length_c   1.000
_cell.angle_alpha   90.00
_cell.angle_beta   90.00
_cell.angle_gamma   90.00
#
_symmetry.space_group_name_H-M   'P 1'
#
loop_
_entity.id
_entity.type
_entity.pdbx_description
1 polymer ?
#
loop_
_entity_poly.entity_id
_entity_poly.type
_entity_poly.pdbx_seq_one_letter_code
_entity_poly.pdbx_strand_id
1 'polypeptide(L)'
;MLYYLTIFMAVYASATLALALLGTMSSLARFGARLLVAYIIMCACALYGVAASIFLQLFGDVGVAQWTVARAFRYTLCPAIGVSFEMENEAGMTANRPAVFVGNHQS
;
A
#
# COMPACT_ATOMS: atom_id res chain seq x y z
N MET A 1 -19.91 -2.66 -18.24
CA MET A 1 -19.13 -2.58 -16.98
C MET A 1 -17.63 -2.50 -17.25
N LEU A 2 -17.01 -3.52 -17.85
CA LEU A 2 -15.55 -3.54 -18.11
C LEU A 2 -15.05 -2.37 -18.99
N TYR A 3 -15.81 -1.97 -20.02
CA TYR A 3 -15.47 -0.80 -20.85
C TYR A 3 -15.29 0.51 -20.06
N TYR A 4 -16.22 0.80 -19.14
CA TYR A 4 -16.12 2.00 -18.30
C TYR A 4 -14.95 1.91 -17.32
N LEU A 5 -14.68 0.72 -16.78
CA LEU A 5 -13.52 0.49 -15.94
C LEU A 5 -12.22 0.72 -16.73
N THR A 6 -12.12 0.26 -17.97
CA THR A 6 -10.93 0.50 -18.80
C THR A 6 -10.70 1.98 -19.09
N ILE A 7 -11.76 2.74 -19.37
CA ILE A 7 -11.66 4.19 -19.56
C ILE A 7 -11.20 4.86 -18.28
N PHE A 8 -11.81 4.52 -17.14
CA PHE A 8 -11.43 5.06 -15.85
C PHE A 8 -9.94 4.82 -15.55
N MET A 9 -9.46 3.59 -15.73
CA MET A 9 -8.05 3.25 -15.50
C MET A 9 -7.12 3.98 -16.47
N ALA A 10 -7.51 4.16 -17.74
CA ALA A 10 -6.73 4.92 -18.71
C ALA A 10 -6.62 6.41 -18.34
N VAL A 11 -7.73 7.03 -17.93
CA VAL A 11 -7.76 8.43 -17.45
C VAL A 11 -6.95 8.59 -16.18
N TYR A 12 -7.07 7.64 -15.25
CA TYR A 12 -6.30 7.64 -14.01
C TYR A 12 -4.78 7.55 -14.27
N ALA A 13 -4.37 6.63 -15.14
CA ALA A 13 -2.97 6.45 -15.51
C ALA A 13 -2.42 7.68 -16.24
N SER A 14 -3.17 8.25 -17.18
CA SER A 14 -2.74 9.45 -17.91
C SER A 14 -2.63 10.68 -17.00
N ALA A 15 -3.58 10.88 -16.08
CA ALA A 15 -3.52 11.94 -15.09
C ALA A 15 -2.31 11.77 -14.14
N THR A 16 -2.07 10.55 -13.67
CA THR A 16 -0.91 10.23 -12.82
C THR A 16 0.41 10.51 -13.55
N LEU A 17 0.52 10.09 -14.82
CA LEU A 17 1.68 10.36 -15.65
C LEU A 17 1.89 11.86 -15.90
N ALA A 18 0.82 12.59 -16.23
CA ALA A 18 0.88 14.03 -16.44
C ALA A 18 1.38 14.76 -15.17
N LEU A 19 0.84 14.42 -14.00
CA LEU A 19 1.29 14.97 -12.72
C LEU A 19 2.74 14.58 -12.39
N ALA A 20 3.15 13.36 -12.72
CA ALA A 20 4.53 12.91 -12.50
C ALA A 20 5.53 13.71 -13.35
N LEU A 21 5.20 13.95 -14.63
CA LEU A 21 6.00 14.78 -15.53
C LEU A 21 6.07 16.23 -15.06
N LEU A 22 4.93 16.83 -14.71
CA LEU A 22 4.86 18.17 -14.11
C LEU A 22 5.57 18.26 -12.75
N GLY A 23 5.65 17.14 -12.03
CA GLY A 23 6.35 16.99 -10.77
C GLY A 23 7.86 17.19 -10.86
N THR A 24 8.43 17.23 -12.05
CA THR A 24 9.83 17.66 -12.27
C THR A 24 10.01 19.15 -12.01
N MET A 25 8.97 19.97 -12.23
CA MET A 25 9.02 21.43 -12.08
C MET A 25 8.27 21.93 -10.84
N SER A 26 7.26 21.19 -10.35
CA SER A 26 6.40 21.62 -9.24
C SER A 26 6.34 20.57 -8.12
N SER A 27 6.58 21.00 -6.88
CA SER A 27 6.44 20.16 -5.68
C SER A 27 5.00 19.69 -5.46
N LEU A 28 4.02 20.54 -5.78
CA LEU A 28 2.60 20.21 -5.66
C LEU A 28 2.17 19.13 -6.66
N ALA A 29 2.63 19.22 -7.90
CA ALA A 29 2.36 18.20 -8.91
C ALA A 29 3.01 16.85 -8.54
N ARG A 30 4.25 16.90 -8.00
CA ARG A 30 4.94 15.70 -7.48
C ARG A 30 4.18 15.07 -6.33
N PHE A 31 3.66 15.87 -5.41
CA PHE A 31 2.81 15.38 -4.32
C PHE A 31 1.54 14.70 -4.88
N GLY A 32 0.85 15.35 -5.82
CA GLY A 32 -0.34 14.77 -6.47
C GLY A 32 -0.05 13.44 -7.18
N ALA A 33 1.06 13.34 -7.90
CA ALA A 33 1.49 12.10 -8.55
C ALA A 33 1.73 10.98 -7.52
N ARG A 34 2.47 11.27 -6.44
CA ARG A 34 2.72 10.30 -5.36
C ARG A 34 1.44 9.88 -4.64
N LEU A 35 0.50 10.79 -4.45
CA LEU A 35 -0.80 10.51 -3.84
C LEU A 35 -1.64 9.54 -4.67
N LEU A 36 -1.73 9.76 -5.99
CA LEU A 36 -2.43 8.84 -6.88
C LEU A 36 -1.73 7.47 -6.91
N VAL A 37 -0.42 7.44 -7.09
CA VAL A 37 0.35 6.18 -7.00
C VAL A 37 0.09 5.45 -5.67
N ALA A 38 -0.01 6.18 -4.55
CA ALA A 38 -0.32 5.60 -3.26
C ALA A 38 -1.71 4.96 -3.21
N TYR A 39 -2.74 5.63 -3.73
CA TYR A 39 -4.09 5.08 -3.74
C TYR A 39 -4.23 3.82 -4.58
N ILE A 40 -3.65 3.77 -5.78
CA ILE A 40 -3.77 2.56 -6.62
C ILE A 40 -3.02 1.37 -6.01
N ILE A 41 -1.84 1.61 -5.42
CA ILE A 41 -1.08 0.58 -4.70
C ILE A 41 -1.86 0.10 -3.46
N MET A 42 -2.49 1.02 -2.71
CA MET A 42 -3.31 0.66 -1.55
C MET A 42 -4.49 -0.21 -1.96
N CYS A 43 -5.19 0.10 -3.06
CA CYS A 43 -6.24 -0.74 -3.61
C CYS A 43 -5.73 -2.13 -4.00
N ALA A 44 -4.58 -2.21 -4.68
CA ALA A 44 -3.97 -3.49 -5.04
C ALA A 44 -3.59 -4.32 -3.81
N CYS A 45 -3.03 -3.69 -2.77
CA CYS A 45 -2.70 -4.35 -1.50
C CYS A 45 -3.96 -4.81 -0.75
N ALA A 46 -5.06 -4.06 -0.80
CA ALA A 46 -6.33 -4.47 -0.21
C ALA A 46 -6.91 -5.70 -0.92
N LEU A 47 -6.90 -5.73 -2.25
CA LEU A 47 -7.32 -6.91 -3.04
C LEU A 47 -6.43 -8.12 -2.75
N TYR A 48 -5.11 -7.91 -2.66
CA TYR A 48 -4.16 -8.92 -2.22
C TYR A 48 -4.50 -9.43 -0.81
N GLY A 49 -4.87 -8.55 0.12
CA GLY A 49 -5.26 -8.95 1.48
C GLY A 49 -6.52 -9.79 1.54
N VAL A 50 -7.51 -9.52 0.69
CA VAL A 50 -8.69 -10.39 0.54
C VAL A 50 -8.26 -11.77 0.04
N ALA A 51 -7.45 -11.84 -1.01
CA ALA A 51 -6.96 -13.11 -1.56
C ALA A 51 -6.11 -13.89 -0.54
N ALA A 52 -5.20 -13.21 0.16
CA ALA A 52 -4.34 -13.80 1.18
C ALA A 52 -5.15 -14.32 2.37
N SER A 53 -6.19 -13.59 2.80
CA SER A 53 -7.06 -14.02 3.89
C SER A 53 -7.82 -15.29 3.52
N ILE A 54 -8.39 -15.36 2.31
CA ILE A 54 -9.07 -16.57 1.81
C ILE A 54 -8.11 -17.75 1.78
N PHE A 55 -6.90 -17.56 1.23
CA PHE A 55 -5.91 -18.62 1.12
C PHE A 55 -5.44 -19.11 2.49
N LEU A 56 -5.05 -18.21 3.39
CA LEU A 56 -4.54 -18.57 4.72
C LEU A 56 -5.62 -19.18 5.62
N GLN A 57 -6.88 -18.83 5.41
CA GLN A 57 -8.00 -19.47 6.10
C GLN A 57 -8.07 -20.98 5.81
N LEU A 58 -7.66 -21.43 4.62
CA LEU A 58 -7.60 -22.86 4.28
C LEU A 58 -6.54 -23.62 5.08
N PHE A 59 -5.52 -22.92 5.60
CA PHE A 59 -4.41 -23.49 6.37
C PHE A 59 -4.49 -23.20 7.88
N GLY A 60 -5.50 -22.46 8.34
CA GLY A 60 -5.68 -22.12 9.76
C GLY A 60 -4.88 -20.90 10.25
N ASP A 61 -4.09 -20.25 9.39
CA ASP A 61 -3.16 -19.16 9.75
C ASP A 61 -3.69 -17.76 9.43
N VAL A 62 -4.95 -17.48 9.79
CA VAL A 62 -5.64 -16.21 9.47
C VAL A 62 -4.89 -14.98 10.02
N GLY A 63 -4.19 -15.12 11.16
CA GLY A 63 -3.43 -14.04 11.79
C GLY A 63 -2.26 -13.51 10.94
N VAL A 64 -1.76 -14.31 9.99
CA VAL A 64 -0.62 -13.96 9.12
C VAL A 64 -1.06 -13.09 7.94
N ALA A 65 -2.36 -13.03 7.63
CA ALA A 65 -2.88 -12.28 6.49
C ALA A 65 -2.52 -10.78 6.57
N GLN A 66 -2.64 -10.17 7.74
CA GLN A 66 -2.28 -8.75 7.93
C GLN A 66 -0.77 -8.51 7.83
N TRP A 67 0.03 -9.46 8.32
CA TRP A 67 1.50 -9.39 8.22
C TRP A 67 1.96 -9.39 6.76
N THR A 68 1.37 -10.27 5.94
CA THR A 68 1.75 -10.36 4.52
C THR A 68 1.27 -9.15 3.71
N VAL A 69 0.10 -8.58 4.03
CA VAL A 69 -0.38 -7.33 3.41
C VAL A 69 0.54 -6.16 3.75
N ALA A 70 0.98 -6.04 5.01
CA ALA A 70 1.92 -5.00 5.42
C ALA A 70 3.26 -5.11 4.69
N ARG A 71 3.76 -6.34 4.47
CA ARG A 71 4.96 -6.59 3.65
C ARG A 71 4.74 -6.21 2.20
N ALA A 72 3.63 -6.61 1.59
CA ALA A 72 3.28 -6.24 0.22
C ALA A 72 3.21 -4.71 0.05
N PHE A 73 2.59 -4.02 1.01
CA PHE A 73 2.51 -2.56 1.03
C PHE A 73 3.90 -1.92 1.18
N ARG A 74 4.77 -2.43 2.08
CA ARG A 74 6.16 -1.96 2.22
C ARG A 74 6.94 -2.12 0.92
N TYR A 75 6.88 -3.27 0.26
CA TYR A 75 7.68 -3.51 -0.95
C TYR A 75 7.12 -2.84 -2.21
N THR A 76 5.86 -2.43 -2.21
CA THR A 76 5.25 -1.73 -3.35
C THR A 76 5.19 -0.21 -3.14
N LEU A 77 4.63 0.27 -2.03
CA LEU A 77 4.40 1.70 -1.83
C LEU A 77 5.69 2.46 -1.52
N CYS A 78 6.47 2.00 -0.54
CA CYS A 78 7.67 2.70 -0.07
C CYS A 78 8.60 3.11 -1.23
N PRO A 79 9.03 2.21 -2.14
CA PRO A 79 9.85 2.62 -3.28
C PRO A 79 9.11 3.55 -4.25
N ALA A 80 7.80 3.36 -4.43
CA ALA A 80 7.01 4.16 -5.38
C ALA A 80 6.87 5.64 -4.96
N ILE A 81 6.83 5.92 -3.66
CA ILE A 81 6.75 7.31 -3.14
C ILE A 81 8.10 7.84 -2.61
N GLY A 82 9.14 7.01 -2.59
CA GLY A 82 10.48 7.37 -2.14
C GLY A 82 10.60 7.49 -0.62
N VAL A 83 9.91 6.62 0.13
CA VAL A 83 10.00 6.52 1.59
C VAL A 83 10.64 5.17 1.93
N SER A 84 11.43 5.11 2.99
CA SER A 84 11.92 3.86 3.56
C SER A 84 11.33 3.67 4.95
N PHE A 85 10.97 2.43 5.26
CA PHE A 85 10.47 2.04 6.58
C PHE A 85 11.32 0.90 7.10
N GLU A 86 11.73 1.02 8.35
CA GLU A 86 12.46 0.00 9.10
C GLU A 86 11.67 -0.30 10.38
N MET A 87 11.40 -1.58 10.63
CA MET A 87 10.79 -2.03 11.88
C MET A 87 11.91 -2.45 12.82
N GLU A 88 12.03 -1.72 13.92
CA GLU A 88 12.88 -2.13 15.02
C GLU A 88 12.19 -3.23 15.84
N ASN A 89 12.96 -4.23 16.27
CA ASN A 89 12.50 -5.32 17.13
C ASN A 89 11.30 -6.14 16.58
N GLU A 90 11.34 -6.54 15.31
CA GLU A 90 10.31 -7.40 14.69
C GLU A 90 10.07 -8.72 15.48
N ALA A 91 11.14 -9.31 16.03
CA ALA A 91 11.07 -10.54 16.81
C ALA A 91 10.27 -10.35 18.12
N GLY A 92 10.49 -9.25 18.84
CA GLY A 92 9.75 -8.94 20.07
C GLY A 92 8.24 -8.75 19.83
N MET A 93 7.85 -8.27 18.66
CA MET A 93 6.44 -8.07 18.29
C MET A 93 5.67 -9.38 18.01
N THR A 94 6.38 -10.47 17.74
CA THR A 94 5.78 -11.79 17.48
C THR A 94 5.82 -12.70 18.69
N ALA A 95 6.79 -12.52 19.60
CA ALA A 95 6.96 -13.35 20.79
C ALA A 95 5.81 -13.27 21.80
N ASN A 96 5.19 -12.09 21.98
CA ASN A 96 4.19 -11.85 23.03
C ASN A 96 2.85 -11.43 22.42
N ARG A 97 2.00 -12.39 22.07
CA ARG A 97 0.62 -12.17 21.58
C ARG A 97 -0.39 -12.73 22.60
N PRO A 98 -1.57 -12.11 22.79
CA PRO A 98 -2.07 -10.90 22.12
C PRO A 98 -1.39 -9.62 22.63
N ALA A 99 -1.29 -8.60 21.77
CA ALA A 99 -0.66 -7.32 22.09
C ALA A 99 -1.52 -6.15 21.60
N VAL A 100 -1.46 -5.03 22.31
CA VAL A 100 -2.01 -3.74 21.89
C VAL A 100 -0.83 -2.85 21.49
N PHE A 101 -0.78 -2.44 20.22
CA PHE A 101 0.24 -1.52 19.74
C PHE A 101 -0.16 -0.08 20.07
N VAL A 102 0.68 0.64 20.81
CA VAL A 102 0.48 2.05 21.16
C VAL A 102 1.55 2.88 20.45
N GLY A 103 1.11 3.82 19.61
CA GLY A 103 1.97 4.76 18.90
C GLY A 103 1.56 6.20 19.17
N ASN A 104 2.50 7.13 19.02
CA ASN A 104 2.22 8.56 19.11
C ASN A 104 1.37 9.02 17.91
N HIS A 105 0.49 10.00 18.13
CA HIS A 105 -0.30 10.60 17.06
C HIS A 105 0.49 11.75 16.40
N GLN A 106 1.46 11.39 15.58
CA GLN A 106 2.27 12.35 14.82
C GLN A 106 2.12 12.04 13.32
N SER A 107 1.72 13.06 12.55
CA SER A 107 1.55 13.02 11.10
C SER A 107 2.39 14.09 10.42
#